data_AF-A0A661UIT0-F1
#
_entry.id   AF-A0A661UIT0-F1
#
_cell.length_a   1.000
_cell.length_b   1.000
_cell.length_c   1.000
_cell.angle_alpha   90.00
_cell.angle_beta   90.00
_cell.angle_gamma   90.00
#
_symmetry.space_group_name_H-M   'P 1'
#
loop_
_entity.id
_entity.type
_entity.pdbx_description
1 polymer ?
#
loop_
_entity_poly.entity_id
_entity_poly.type
_entity_poly.pdbx_seq_one_letter_code
_entity_poly.pdbx_strand_id
1 'polypeptide(L)' 'MKKVHIIVGARPNFMKMAPLYKEFAKFPKEFEVKLIHTGQHYDERMSKFFFDDLQMP' A
#
# COMPACT_ATOMS: atom_id res chain seq x y z
N MET A 1 13.18 -11.17 -10.70
CA MET A 1 12.15 -10.54 -9.85
C MET A 1 12.66 -9.18 -9.41
N LYS A 2 11.97 -8.10 -9.76
CA LYS A 2 12.29 -6.72 -9.36
C LYS A 2 11.63 -6.40 -8.02
N LYS A 3 12.34 -5.70 -7.15
CA LYS A 3 11.80 -5.28 -5.85
C LYS A 3 11.18 -3.90 -5.96
N VAL A 4 9.96 -3.74 -5.47
CA VAL A 4 9.23 -2.46 -5.48
C VAL A 4 8.73 -2.17 -4.06
N HIS A 5 9.17 -1.04 -3.51
CA HIS A 5 8.72 -0.55 -2.21
C HIS A 5 7.80 0.66 -2.43
N ILE A 6 6.55 0.53 -2.02
CA ILE A 6 5.56 1.59 -2.07
C ILE A 6 5.51 2.24 -0.68
N ILE A 7 6.02 3.47 -0.56
CA ILE A 7 6.11 4.19 0.71
C ILE A 7 4.95 5.20 0.79
N VAL A 8 4.15 5.12 1.85
CA VAL A 8 2.98 5.98 2.10
C VAL A 8 3.05 6.61 3.49
N GLY A 9 2.63 7.87 3.62
CA GLY A 9 2.67 8.58 4.91
C GLY A 9 1.42 9.39 5.25
N ALA A 10 0.51 9.59 4.30
CA ALA A 10 -0.75 10.27 4.55
C ALA A 10 -1.91 9.54 3.86
N ARG A 11 -3.14 9.73 4.38
CA ARG A 11 -4.38 9.15 3.83
C ARG A 11 -4.49 9.28 2.30
N PRO A 12 -4.21 10.44 1.66
CA PRO A 12 -4.30 10.56 0.20
C PRO A 12 -3.31 9.65 -0.56
N ASN A 13 -2.20 9.23 0.06
CA ASN A 13 -1.27 8.32 -0.60
C ASN A 13 -1.85 6.92 -0.76
N PHE A 14 -2.59 6.41 0.23
CA PHE A 14 -3.23 5.08 0.15
C PHE A 14 -4.17 4.98 -1.05
N MET A 15 -5.07 5.94 -1.21
CA MET A 15 -6.01 5.99 -2.34
C MET A 15 -5.29 5.96 -3.69
N LYS A 16 -4.14 6.65 -3.79
CA LYS A 16 -3.34 6.73 -5.02
C LYS A 16 -2.50 5.48 -5.26
N MET A 17 -2.01 4.85 -4.20
CA MET A 17 -1.12 3.69 -4.27
C MET A 17 -1.86 2.36 -4.35
N ALA A 18 -3.11 2.28 -3.87
CA ALA A 18 -3.95 1.09 -3.98
C ALA A 18 -4.04 0.51 -5.41
N PRO A 19 -4.36 1.29 -6.47
CA PRO A 19 -4.40 0.74 -7.82
C PRO A 19 -3.02 0.26 -8.31
N LEU A 20 -1.94 0.93 -7.91
CA LEU A 20 -0.58 0.54 -8.29
C LEU A 20 -0.16 -0.78 -7.61
N TYR A 21 -0.45 -0.93 -6.32
CA TYR A 21 -0.22 -2.17 -5.58
C TYR A 21 -1.00 -3.33 -6.21
N LYS A 22 -2.29 -3.12 -6.52
CA LYS A 22 -3.14 -4.11 -7.17
C LYS A 22 -2.58 -4.56 -8.51
N GLU A 23 -2.02 -3.64 -9.30
CA GLU A 23 -1.42 -4.01 -10.59
C GLU A 23 -0.14 -4.82 -10.42
N PHE A 24 0.77 -4.42 -9.53
CA PHE A 24 1.98 -5.20 -9.26
C PHE A 24 1.69 -6.59 -8.70
N ALA A 25 0.68 -6.71 -7.83
CA ALA A 25 0.29 -7.97 -7.22
C ALA A 25 -0.19 -9.02 -8.24
N LYS A 26 -0.61 -8.62 -9.45
CA LYS A 26 -1.00 -9.55 -10.53
C LYS A 26 0.19 -10.29 -11.15
N PHE A 27 1.41 -9.80 -10.96
CA PHE A 27 2.63 -10.33 -11.59
C PHE A 27 3.67 -10.78 -10.56
N PRO A 28 3.35 -11.74 -9.66
CA PRO A 28 4.21 -12.12 -8.54
C PRO A 28 5.53 -12.80 -8.95
N LYS A 29 5.63 -13.28 -10.20
CA LYS A 29 6.89 -13.83 -10.75
C LYS A 29 7.86 -12.72 -11.19
N GLU A 30 7.34 -11.53 -11.47
CA GLU A 30 8.10 -10.40 -11.99
C GLU A 30 8.42 -9.39 -10.89
N PHE A 31 7.50 -9.16 -9.96
CA PHE A 31 7.61 -8.15 -8.90
C PHE A 31 7.45 -8.73 -7.50
N GLU A 32 8.36 -8.35 -6.61
CA GLU A 32 8.20 -8.45 -5.16
C GLU A 32 7.78 -7.07 -4.66
N VAL A 33 6.48 -6.88 -4.40
CA VAL A 33 5.93 -5.59 -3.97
C VAL A 33 5.69 -5.57 -2.45
N LYS A 34 6.17 -4.52 -1.78
CA LYS A 34 5.90 -4.26 -0.37
C LYS A 34 5.36 -2.86 -0.17
N LEU A 35 4.31 -2.75 0.62
CA LEU A 35 3.76 -1.48 1.08
C LEU A 35 4.38 -1.12 2.44
N ILE A 36 4.87 0.10 2.59
CA ILE A 36 5.52 0.61 3.81
C ILE A 36 4.79 1.88 4.23
N HIS A 37 4.22 1.87 5.43
CA HIS A 37 3.64 3.06 6.04
C HIS A 37 4.66 3.75 6.95
N THR A 38 4.85 5.07 6.81
CA THR A 38 5.86 5.83 7.58
C THR A 38 5.45 6.15 9.02
N GLY A 39 4.19 5.87 9.40
CA GLY A 39 3.68 6.16 10.75
C GLY A 39 3.23 7.61 10.95
N GLN A 40 3.26 8.46 9.92
CA GLN A 40 2.70 9.81 10.01
C GLN A 40 1.16 9.75 10.14
N HIS A 41 0.60 10.52 11.09
CA HIS A 41 -0.84 10.55 11.45
C HIS A 41 -1.41 9.25 12.04
N TYR A 42 -0.71 8.63 13.01
CA TYR A 42 -1.12 7.39 13.67
C TYR A 42 -2.37 7.56 14.56
N ASP A 43 -3.56 7.59 13.96
CA ASP A 43 -4.72 6.93 14.56
C ASP A 43 -4.86 5.58 13.85
N GLU A 44 -4.39 4.53 14.52
CA GLU A 44 -4.38 3.14 14.06
C GLU A 44 -5.78 2.67 13.59
N ARG A 45 -6.84 3.25 14.17
CA ARG A 45 -8.23 2.99 13.78
C ARG A 45 -8.54 3.58 12.41
N MET A 46 -7.96 4.74 12.09
CA MET A 46 -8.18 5.42 10.81
C MET A 46 -7.44 4.73 9.67
N SER A 47 -6.17 4.34 9.88
CA SER A 47 -5.39 3.66 8.85
C SER A 47 -5.95 2.27 8.53
N LYS A 48 -6.33 1.48 9.54
CA LYS A 48 -6.93 0.16 9.36
C LYS A 48 -8.15 0.16 8.43
N PHE A 49 -9.05 1.13 8.62
CA PHE A 49 -10.24 1.28 7.77
C PHE A 49 -9.88 1.38 6.28
N PHE A 50 -8.81 2.10 5.92
CA PHE A 50 -8.40 2.24 4.52
C PHE A 50 -7.74 0.99 3.96
N PHE A 51 -6.97 0.25 4.76
CA PHE A 51 -6.40 -1.02 4.30
C PHE A 51 -7.51 -2.02 3.94
N ASP A 52 -8.51 -2.13 4.81
CA ASP A 52 -9.66 -3.00 4.62
C ASP A 52 -10.48 -2.56 3.38
N ASP A 53 -10.83 -1.27 3.29
CA ASP A 53 -11.67 -0.72 2.20
C ASP A 53 -10.97 -0.78 0.83
N LEU A 54 -9.66 -0.52 0.80
CA LEU A 54 -8.88 -0.52 -0.44
C LEU A 54 -8.33 -1.90 -0.81
N GLN A 55 -8.52 -2.92 0.03
CA GLN A 55 -7.94 -4.26 -0.12
C GLN A 55 -6.41 -4.20 -0.26
N MET A 56 -5.78 -3.49 0.67
CA MET A 56 -4.32 -3.37 0.79
C MET A 56 -3.81 -4.26 1.95
N PRO A 57 -2.56 -4.75 1.89
CA PRO A 57 -2.00 -5.66 2.89
C PRO A 57 -1.72 -4.98 4.23
#